data_AF-A0AAW2V8D3-F1
#
_entry.id   AF-A0AAW2V8D3-F1
#
_cell.length_a   1.000
_cell.length_b   1.000
_cell.length_c   1.000
_cell.angle_alpha   90.00
_cell.angle_beta   90.00
_cell.angle_gamma   90.00
#
_symmetry.space_group_name_H-M   'P 1'
#
loop_
_entity.id
_entity.type
_entity.pdbx_description
1 polymer ?
#
loop_
_entity_poly.entity_id
_entity_poly.type
_entity_poly.pdbx_seq_one_letter_code
_entity_poly.pdbx_strand_id
1 'polypeptide(L)'
;MKYYENLAEMYVGDDVSPDFYAWVFPKCDHVAVGTGTVCSKQNIKQFQRAIRNRVKPKIHGGEIIKVEAHPIPEHPRPTRVRGRVALVGDAAGYVTKCSGEGIYFAAKSGRMCGEAIVRASENGEKMIVEADLRREYLRKWDDEYLCTFKFLDILQRVFYGSNGGREALVELCGKEYVQRMTFESYLYKKLAKGNPLEDVKMAMDTMGSLIRCNIVGREMMDSFDKTMTLRM
;
A
#
# COMPACT_ATOMS: atom_id res chain seq x y z
N MET A 1 -9.17 21.98 9.20
CA MET A 1 -10.15 20.89 8.95
C MET A 1 -11.00 21.10 7.70
N LYS A 2 -11.64 22.25 7.46
CA LYS A 2 -12.53 22.48 6.30
C LYS A 2 -11.99 22.02 4.94
N TYR A 3 -10.71 22.26 4.64
CA TYR A 3 -10.08 21.80 3.39
C TYR A 3 -10.06 20.28 3.23
N TYR A 4 -9.89 19.53 4.33
CA TYR A 4 -9.74 18.08 4.34
C TYR A 4 -11.02 17.32 4.70
N GLU A 5 -12.15 18.02 4.87
CA GLU A 5 -13.40 17.41 5.38
C GLU A 5 -13.83 16.18 4.58
N ASN A 6 -13.69 16.21 3.25
CA ASN A 6 -14.06 15.13 2.34
C ASN A 6 -12.91 14.75 1.39
N LEU A 7 -11.66 14.95 1.80
CA LEU A 7 -10.49 14.77 0.94
C LEU A 7 -9.36 14.06 1.70
N ALA A 8 -8.90 12.95 1.14
CA ALA A 8 -7.61 12.35 1.47
C ALA A 8 -6.59 12.73 0.39
N GLU A 9 -5.37 13.05 0.79
CA GLU A 9 -4.27 13.32 -0.15
C GLU A 9 -3.18 12.26 -0.01
N MET A 10 -2.65 11.84 -1.16
CA MET A 10 -1.47 10.98 -1.26
C MET A 10 -0.36 11.77 -1.97
N TYR A 11 0.85 11.66 -1.45
CA TYR A 11 2.03 12.35 -1.94
C TYR A 11 3.10 11.32 -2.31
N VAL A 12 3.60 11.43 -3.53
CA VAL A 12 4.73 10.64 -4.02
C VAL A 12 5.96 11.53 -4.22
N GLY A 13 7.15 10.91 -4.18
CA GLY A 13 8.43 11.58 -4.38
C GLY A 13 9.48 11.14 -3.35
N ASP A 14 10.73 11.01 -3.79
CA ASP A 14 11.83 10.51 -2.94
C ASP A 14 12.11 11.38 -1.70
N ASP A 15 11.77 12.66 -1.75
CA ASP A 15 11.92 13.61 -0.64
C ASP A 15 10.94 13.34 0.51
N VAL A 16 9.77 12.77 0.22
CA VAL A 16 8.76 12.42 1.23
C VAL A 16 8.71 10.94 1.52
N SER A 17 9.05 10.08 0.55
CA SER A 17 9.12 8.63 0.70
C SER A 17 9.79 7.97 -0.53
N PRO A 18 10.93 7.28 -0.35
CA PRO A 18 11.72 6.73 -1.46
C PRO A 18 11.22 5.38 -2.00
N ASP A 19 10.22 4.75 -1.38
CA ASP A 19 9.75 3.41 -1.77
C ASP A 19 8.28 3.12 -1.39
N PHE A 20 7.61 4.15 -0.91
CA PHE A 20 6.21 4.15 -0.49
C PHE A 20 5.59 5.53 -0.83
N TYR A 21 4.51 5.92 -0.15
CA TYR A 21 3.91 7.25 -0.27
C TYR A 21 3.77 7.93 1.10
N ALA A 22 3.59 9.25 1.07
CA ALA A 22 3.17 10.04 2.21
C ALA A 22 1.69 10.41 2.08
N TRP A 23 1.01 10.73 3.19
CA TRP A 23 -0.43 10.92 3.18
C TRP A 23 -0.88 12.05 4.10
N VAL A 24 -2.08 12.57 3.80
CA VAL A 24 -2.90 13.36 4.71
C VAL A 24 -4.28 12.73 4.74
N PHE A 25 -4.61 12.08 5.87
CA PHE A 25 -5.90 11.43 6.05
C PHE A 25 -6.74 12.21 7.07
N PRO A 26 -7.94 12.68 6.71
CA PRO A 26 -8.84 13.30 7.66
C PRO A 26 -9.32 12.28 8.69
N LYS A 27 -9.38 12.72 9.93
CA LYS A 27 -10.06 12.07 11.07
C LYS A 27 -11.21 12.98 11.51
N CYS A 28 -11.98 12.52 12.49
CA CYS A 28 -13.16 13.24 12.97
C CYS A 28 -12.85 14.67 13.44
N ASP A 29 -11.71 14.88 14.10
CA ASP A 29 -11.33 16.13 14.77
C ASP A 29 -9.93 16.63 14.39
N HIS A 30 -9.14 15.85 13.66
CA HIS A 30 -7.77 16.19 13.25
C HIS A 30 -7.41 15.60 11.88
N VAL A 31 -6.21 15.87 11.39
CA VAL A 31 -5.64 15.21 10.22
C VAL A 31 -4.43 14.38 10.62
N ALA A 32 -4.30 13.18 10.07
CA ALA A 32 -3.11 12.36 10.19
C ALA A 32 -2.18 12.65 9.00
N VAL A 33 -1.07 13.34 9.27
CA VAL A 33 -0.01 13.61 8.28
C VAL A 33 1.11 12.60 8.50
N GLY A 34 1.33 11.71 7.54
CA GLY A 34 2.25 10.59 7.70
C GLY A 34 3.04 10.24 6.46
N THR A 35 3.99 9.33 6.64
CA THR A 35 4.84 8.76 5.59
C THR A 35 5.33 7.38 6.01
N GLY A 36 5.75 6.57 5.04
CA GLY A 36 6.30 5.24 5.24
C GLY A 36 7.58 5.03 4.43
N THR A 37 8.39 4.06 4.85
CA THR A 37 9.50 3.54 4.05
C THR A 37 9.90 2.15 4.53
N VAL A 38 10.29 1.29 3.60
CA VAL A 38 10.84 -0.04 3.90
C VAL A 38 12.38 -0.02 3.82
N CYS A 39 12.94 0.78 2.90
CA CYS A 39 14.37 0.80 2.59
C CYS A 39 15.18 1.83 3.40
N SER A 40 14.55 2.86 3.97
CA SER A 40 15.26 4.01 4.56
C SER A 40 14.74 4.38 5.95
N LYS A 41 14.54 3.37 6.81
CA LYS A 41 13.93 3.51 8.15
C LYS A 41 14.65 4.53 9.05
N GLN A 42 15.97 4.63 8.95
CA GLN A 42 16.80 5.61 9.67
C GLN A 42 16.43 7.07 9.34
N ASN A 43 15.91 7.30 8.13
CA ASN A 43 15.52 8.62 7.64
C ASN A 43 14.04 8.93 7.85
N ILE A 44 13.26 8.06 8.52
CA ILE A 44 11.81 8.25 8.70
C ILE A 44 11.47 9.62 9.32
N LYS A 45 12.29 10.11 10.26
CA LYS A 45 12.11 11.44 10.87
C LYS A 45 12.31 12.58 9.88
N GLN A 46 13.21 12.43 8.91
CA GLN A 46 13.42 13.40 7.84
C GLN A 46 12.21 13.45 6.92
N PHE A 47 11.73 12.29 6.46
CA PHE A 47 10.54 12.18 5.63
C PHE A 47 9.29 12.75 6.30
N GLN A 48 9.11 12.48 7.61
CA GLN A 48 8.03 13.07 8.39
C GLN A 48 8.10 14.60 8.42
N ARG A 49 9.30 15.20 8.51
CA ARG A 49 9.46 16.66 8.39
C ARG A 49 9.15 17.15 6.97
N ALA A 50 9.60 16.43 5.95
CA ALA A 50 9.39 16.80 4.55
C ALA A 50 7.89 16.85 4.20
N ILE A 51 7.11 15.82 4.54
CA ILE A 51 5.67 15.84 4.27
C ILE A 51 4.97 16.97 5.05
N ARG A 52 5.32 17.19 6.33
CA ARG A 52 4.77 18.30 7.10
C ARG A 52 5.06 19.66 6.47
N ASN A 53 6.25 19.83 5.91
CA ASN A 53 6.60 21.06 5.19
C ASN A 53 5.78 21.23 3.91
N ARG A 54 5.59 20.16 3.11
CA ARG A 54 4.75 20.21 1.89
C ARG A 54 3.31 20.62 2.17
N VAL A 55 2.74 20.12 3.28
CA VAL A 55 1.33 20.37 3.60
C VAL A 55 1.13 21.62 4.46
N LYS A 56 2.20 22.28 4.91
CA LYS A 56 2.17 23.44 5.83
C LYS A 56 1.17 24.53 5.43
N PRO A 57 1.03 24.92 4.14
CA PRO A 57 0.02 25.92 3.74
C PRO A 57 -1.43 25.47 3.99
N LYS A 58 -1.69 24.16 3.93
CA LYS A 58 -3.04 23.56 4.06
C LYS A 58 -3.43 23.27 5.51
N ILE A 59 -2.43 23.13 6.40
CA ILE A 59 -2.62 22.87 7.83
C ILE A 59 -2.25 24.08 8.71
N HIS A 60 -2.25 25.28 8.15
CA HIS A 60 -1.90 26.51 8.86
C HIS A 60 -2.73 26.67 10.14
N GLY A 61 -2.07 27.02 11.25
CA GLY A 61 -2.69 27.14 12.58
C GLY A 61 -2.96 25.81 13.30
N GLY A 62 -2.62 24.67 12.70
CA GLY A 62 -2.70 23.36 13.36
C GLY A 62 -1.53 23.10 14.30
N GLU A 63 -1.79 22.35 15.36
CA GLU A 63 -0.79 21.93 16.34
C GLU A 63 -0.47 20.44 16.23
N ILE A 64 0.77 20.06 16.57
CA ILE A 64 1.17 18.65 16.62
C ILE A 64 0.69 18.05 17.94
N ILE A 65 -0.37 17.25 17.87
CA ILE A 65 -0.93 16.58 19.05
C ILE A 65 -0.26 15.24 19.38
N LYS A 66 0.33 14.57 18.37
CA LYS A 66 0.97 13.26 18.52
C LYS A 66 1.99 13.01 17.41
N VAL A 67 3.09 12.35 17.75
CA VAL A 67 4.07 11.82 16.79
C VAL A 67 4.33 10.36 17.13
N GLU A 68 4.10 9.48 16.16
CA GLU A 68 4.32 8.04 16.33
C GLU A 68 4.89 7.41 15.05
N ALA A 69 5.42 6.20 15.21
CA ALA A 69 5.92 5.37 14.11
C ALA A 69 5.76 3.90 14.50
N HIS A 70 5.29 3.09 13.56
CA HIS A 70 5.03 1.67 13.76
C HIS A 70 5.56 0.86 12.56
N PRO A 71 6.09 -0.36 12.77
CA PRO A 71 6.48 -1.24 11.68
C PRO A 71 5.24 -1.75 10.93
N ILE A 72 5.33 -1.82 9.60
CA ILE A 72 4.26 -2.34 8.73
C ILE A 72 4.73 -3.67 8.10
N PRO A 73 4.16 -4.83 8.49
CA PRO A 73 4.60 -6.13 7.98
C PRO A 73 3.95 -6.48 6.63
N GLU A 74 4.51 -5.93 5.55
CA GLU A 74 4.00 -6.06 4.16
C GLU A 74 4.35 -7.39 3.45
N HIS A 75 4.53 -8.48 4.20
CA HIS A 75 4.83 -9.79 3.62
C HIS A 75 4.33 -10.92 4.52
N PRO A 76 3.58 -11.90 3.97
CA PRO A 76 3.17 -13.07 4.72
C PRO A 76 4.37 -13.82 5.30
N ARG A 77 4.26 -14.23 6.56
CA ARG A 77 5.31 -15.04 7.21
C ARG A 77 5.41 -16.43 6.56
N PRO A 78 6.63 -17.03 6.50
CA PRO A 78 6.82 -18.37 5.95
C PRO A 78 6.05 -19.43 6.75
N THR A 79 5.94 -19.25 8.08
CA THR A 79 5.16 -20.11 8.96
C THR A 79 4.05 -19.29 9.61
N ARG A 80 2.81 -19.65 9.29
CA ARG A 80 1.58 -18.99 9.79
C ARG A 80 0.71 -19.91 10.64
N VAL A 81 0.99 -21.21 10.61
CA VAL A 81 0.32 -22.24 11.41
C VAL A 81 1.39 -23.20 11.94
N ARG A 82 1.32 -23.52 13.24
CA ARG A 82 2.18 -24.52 13.90
C ARG A 82 1.45 -25.10 15.11
N GLY A 83 1.33 -26.42 15.19
CA GLY A 83 0.49 -27.08 16.18
C GLY A 83 -0.94 -26.52 16.13
N ARG A 84 -1.48 -26.16 17.30
CA ARG A 84 -2.80 -25.52 17.42
C ARG A 84 -2.74 -23.98 17.45
N VAL A 85 -1.69 -23.40 16.85
CA VAL A 85 -1.49 -21.95 16.80
C VAL A 85 -1.59 -21.50 15.34
N ALA A 86 -2.38 -20.46 15.10
CA ALA A 86 -2.49 -19.78 13.81
C ALA A 86 -2.28 -18.28 14.00
N LEU A 87 -1.55 -17.66 13.07
CA LEU A 87 -1.34 -16.21 13.01
C LEU A 87 -2.41 -15.56 12.12
N VAL A 88 -2.83 -14.36 12.50
CA VAL A 88 -3.79 -13.52 11.76
C VAL A 88 -3.27 -12.07 11.69
N GLY A 89 -3.80 -11.27 10.77
CA GLY A 89 -3.45 -9.85 10.60
C GLY A 89 -1.95 -9.58 10.50
N ASP A 90 -1.49 -8.53 11.19
CA ASP A 90 -0.09 -8.12 11.21
C ASP A 90 0.83 -9.23 11.74
N ALA A 91 0.37 -10.06 12.66
CA ALA A 91 1.14 -11.20 13.15
C ALA A 91 1.42 -12.21 12.02
N ALA A 92 0.48 -12.40 11.09
CA ALA A 92 0.68 -13.23 9.90
C ALA A 92 1.40 -12.50 8.75
N GLY A 93 1.57 -11.18 8.83
CA GLY A 93 2.14 -10.35 7.78
C GLY A 93 1.15 -10.06 6.64
N TYR A 94 -0.13 -9.91 6.98
CA TYR A 94 -1.20 -9.69 6.02
C TYR A 94 -1.47 -8.22 5.72
N VAL A 95 -0.43 -7.39 5.73
CA VAL A 95 -0.53 -6.02 5.17
C VAL A 95 -0.22 -6.09 3.68
N THR A 96 -1.07 -5.48 2.87
CA THR A 96 -0.84 -5.46 1.42
C THR A 96 0.20 -4.42 1.04
N LYS A 97 1.08 -4.83 0.12
CA LYS A 97 1.98 -3.96 -0.62
C LYS A 97 1.24 -2.92 -1.45
N CYS A 98 1.97 -1.90 -1.90
CA CYS A 98 1.46 -0.74 -2.65
C CYS A 98 0.52 0.18 -1.86
N SER A 99 -0.49 -0.35 -1.15
CA SER A 99 -1.46 0.44 -0.39
C SER A 99 -1.16 0.53 1.11
N GLY A 100 -0.40 -0.40 1.70
CA GLY A 100 -0.21 -0.47 3.15
C GLY A 100 -1.47 -0.82 3.94
N GLU A 101 -2.49 -1.39 3.30
CA GLU A 101 -3.75 -1.74 3.96
C GLU A 101 -3.59 -3.00 4.84
N GLY A 102 -3.82 -2.84 6.14
CA GLY A 102 -3.79 -3.94 7.12
C GLY A 102 -5.12 -4.17 7.84
N ILE A 103 -5.92 -3.12 8.08
CA ILE A 103 -7.12 -3.20 8.94
C ILE A 103 -8.13 -4.22 8.41
N TYR A 104 -8.47 -4.16 7.13
CA TYR A 104 -9.38 -5.12 6.50
C TYR A 104 -8.86 -6.56 6.65
N PHE A 105 -7.59 -6.79 6.30
CA PHE A 105 -6.99 -8.13 6.30
C PHE A 105 -6.79 -8.68 7.71
N ALA A 106 -6.56 -7.84 8.71
CA ALA A 106 -6.55 -8.23 10.11
C ALA A 106 -7.92 -8.74 10.57
N ALA A 107 -8.98 -7.96 10.33
CA ALA A 107 -10.34 -8.37 10.68
C ALA A 107 -10.78 -9.63 9.90
N LYS A 108 -10.51 -9.66 8.59
CA LYS A 108 -10.91 -10.75 7.70
C LYS A 108 -10.20 -12.06 8.04
N SER A 109 -8.88 -12.03 8.25
CA SER A 109 -8.13 -13.24 8.63
C SER A 109 -8.54 -13.75 10.02
N GLY A 110 -8.78 -12.85 10.98
CA GLY A 110 -9.30 -13.20 12.30
C GLY A 110 -10.64 -13.93 12.20
N ARG A 111 -11.58 -13.38 11.43
CA ARG A 111 -12.87 -14.02 11.17
C ARG A 111 -12.72 -15.38 10.51
N MET A 112 -11.95 -15.47 9.42
CA MET A 112 -11.73 -16.74 8.70
C MET A 112 -11.09 -17.81 9.59
N CYS A 113 -10.14 -17.43 10.44
CA CYS A 113 -9.50 -18.34 11.39
C CYS A 113 -10.49 -18.81 12.46
N GLY A 114 -11.29 -17.91 13.04
CA GLY A 114 -12.32 -18.27 14.02
C GLY A 114 -13.36 -19.23 13.45
N GLU A 115 -13.89 -18.93 12.26
CA GLU A 115 -14.83 -19.82 11.57
C GLU A 115 -14.20 -21.17 11.21
N ALA A 116 -12.91 -21.21 10.86
CA ALA A 116 -12.19 -22.44 10.61
C ALA A 116 -12.07 -23.30 11.87
N ILE A 117 -11.80 -22.70 13.03
CA ILE A 117 -11.74 -23.39 14.32
C ILE A 117 -13.10 -23.99 14.66
N VAL A 118 -14.19 -23.22 14.54
CA VAL A 118 -15.55 -23.71 14.84
C VAL A 118 -15.91 -24.91 13.95
N ARG A 119 -15.68 -24.80 12.63
CA ARG A 119 -15.93 -25.92 11.69
C ARG A 119 -15.05 -27.14 11.99
N ALA A 120 -13.75 -26.91 12.17
CA ALA A 120 -12.79 -27.98 12.41
C ALA A 120 -13.00 -28.69 13.74
N SER A 121 -13.52 -28.00 14.75
CA SER A 121 -13.82 -28.57 16.06
C SER A 121 -15.17 -29.27 16.13
N GLU A 122 -15.96 -29.29 15.04
CA GLU A 122 -17.35 -29.78 15.05
C GLU A 122 -18.16 -29.10 16.17
N ASN A 123 -18.09 -27.75 16.23
CA ASN A 123 -18.70 -26.95 17.29
C ASN A 123 -18.23 -27.31 18.72
N GLY A 124 -17.01 -27.81 18.85
CA GLY A 124 -16.39 -28.16 20.14
C GLY A 124 -16.43 -29.64 20.49
N GLU A 125 -17.01 -30.49 19.65
CA GLU A 125 -17.05 -31.94 19.85
C GLU A 125 -15.67 -32.61 19.71
N LYS A 126 -14.74 -31.98 18.98
CA LYS A 126 -13.36 -32.48 18.84
C LYS A 126 -12.29 -31.41 18.98
N MET A 127 -11.15 -31.83 19.52
CA MET A 127 -9.95 -31.01 19.57
C MET A 127 -9.31 -30.91 18.19
N ILE A 128 -9.07 -29.68 17.72
CA ILE A 128 -8.43 -29.44 16.42
C ILE A 128 -6.94 -29.78 16.45
N VAL A 129 -6.39 -30.13 15.29
CA VAL A 129 -4.95 -30.31 15.07
C VAL A 129 -4.43 -29.34 14.00
N GLU A 130 -3.10 -29.29 13.83
CA GLU A 130 -2.44 -28.42 12.85
C GLU A 130 -3.01 -28.59 11.43
N ALA A 131 -3.28 -29.83 11.04
CA ALA A 131 -3.82 -30.17 9.73
C ALA A 131 -5.18 -29.50 9.47
N ASP A 132 -6.01 -29.31 10.50
CA ASP A 132 -7.30 -28.65 10.35
C ASP A 132 -7.14 -27.15 10.13
N LEU A 133 -6.28 -26.48 10.90
CA LEU A 133 -5.97 -25.06 10.70
C LEU A 133 -5.36 -24.80 9.31
N ARG A 134 -4.50 -25.71 8.83
CA ARG A 134 -3.95 -25.61 7.48
C ARG A 134 -5.04 -25.74 6.42
N ARG A 135 -5.93 -26.72 6.56
CA ARG A 135 -6.98 -27.03 5.57
C ARG A 135 -8.11 -26.01 5.55
N GLU A 136 -8.59 -25.60 6.72
CA GLU A 136 -9.81 -24.80 6.88
C GLU A 136 -9.55 -23.30 6.95
N TYR A 137 -8.37 -22.87 7.37
CA TYR A 137 -7.98 -21.46 7.44
C TYR A 137 -6.90 -21.12 6.41
N LEU A 138 -5.69 -21.66 6.55
CA LEU A 138 -4.53 -21.20 5.78
C LEU A 138 -4.71 -21.37 4.28
N ARG A 139 -5.17 -22.55 3.84
CA ARG A 139 -5.44 -22.83 2.43
C ARG A 139 -6.51 -21.89 1.87
N LYS A 140 -7.63 -21.70 2.56
CA LYS A 140 -8.71 -20.81 2.09
C LYS A 140 -8.26 -19.35 2.00
N TRP A 141 -7.44 -18.90 2.96
CA TRP A 141 -6.82 -17.58 2.89
C TRP A 141 -5.91 -17.45 1.67
N ASP A 142 -5.02 -18.42 1.45
CA ASP A 142 -4.07 -18.39 0.34
C ASP A 142 -4.81 -18.46 -1.01
N ASP A 143 -5.84 -19.30 -1.13
CA ASP A 143 -6.68 -19.39 -2.34
C ASP A 143 -7.39 -18.06 -2.65
N GLU A 144 -7.85 -17.34 -1.62
CA GLU A 144 -8.60 -16.09 -1.79
C GLU A 144 -7.70 -14.88 -2.05
N TYR A 145 -6.54 -14.78 -1.38
CA TYR A 145 -5.77 -13.54 -1.33
C TYR A 145 -4.33 -13.62 -1.84
N LEU A 146 -3.73 -14.81 -1.99
CA LEU A 146 -2.31 -14.90 -2.36
C LEU A 146 -2.01 -14.26 -3.72
N CYS A 147 -2.91 -14.43 -4.69
CA CYS A 147 -2.78 -13.80 -6.01
C CYS A 147 -2.83 -12.27 -5.90
N THR A 148 -3.73 -11.73 -5.10
CA THR A 148 -3.83 -10.28 -4.84
C THR A 148 -2.54 -9.75 -4.21
N PHE A 149 -1.99 -10.43 -3.21
CA PHE A 149 -0.73 -10.01 -2.56
C PHE A 149 0.45 -10.03 -3.54
N LYS A 150 0.55 -11.06 -4.39
CA LYS A 150 1.60 -11.13 -5.43
C LYS A 150 1.45 -10.03 -6.46
N PHE A 151 0.23 -9.75 -6.91
CA PHE A 151 -0.04 -8.68 -7.86
C PHE A 151 0.35 -7.31 -7.29
N LEU A 152 -0.03 -7.02 -6.04
CA LEU A 152 0.32 -5.77 -5.38
C LEU A 152 1.83 -5.62 -5.11
N ASP A 153 2.55 -6.73 -4.85
CA ASP A 153 4.01 -6.73 -4.77
C ASP A 153 4.66 -6.33 -6.11
N ILE A 154 4.14 -6.85 -7.23
CA ILE A 154 4.61 -6.47 -8.57
C ILE A 154 4.34 -4.99 -8.82
N LEU A 155 3.13 -4.50 -8.56
CA LEU A 155 2.79 -3.09 -8.72
C LEU A 155 3.72 -2.19 -7.90
N GLN A 156 4.00 -2.55 -6.64
CA GLN A 156 4.92 -1.76 -5.81
C GLN A 156 6.32 -1.69 -6.43
N ARG A 157 6.86 -2.82 -6.91
CA ARG A 157 8.20 -2.84 -7.54
C ARG A 157 8.27 -2.00 -8.81
N VAL A 158 7.21 -2.02 -9.63
CA VAL A 158 7.15 -1.28 -10.90
C VAL A 158 7.05 0.22 -10.65
N PHE A 159 6.12 0.64 -9.77
CA PHE A 159 5.76 2.05 -9.66
C PHE A 159 6.51 2.80 -8.55
N TYR A 160 6.92 2.14 -7.47
CA TYR A 160 7.56 2.82 -6.33
C TYR A 160 9.10 2.76 -6.35
N GLY A 161 9.70 2.16 -7.38
CA GLY A 161 11.15 2.03 -7.51
C GLY A 161 11.87 3.30 -7.99
N SER A 162 11.16 4.26 -8.58
CA SER A 162 11.74 5.52 -9.09
C SER A 162 10.69 6.64 -9.14
N ASN A 163 11.12 7.91 -9.20
CA ASN A 163 10.19 9.02 -9.43
C ASN A 163 9.43 8.88 -10.74
N GLY A 164 10.10 8.43 -11.82
CA GLY A 164 9.44 8.18 -13.10
C GLY A 164 8.33 7.14 -13.01
N GLY A 165 8.54 6.07 -12.23
CA GLY A 165 7.50 5.09 -11.93
C GLY A 165 6.33 5.71 -11.16
N ARG A 166 6.60 6.57 -10.18
CA ARG A 166 5.55 7.20 -9.36
C ARG A 166 4.72 8.19 -10.16
N GLU A 167 5.35 8.99 -11.02
CA GLU A 167 4.64 9.87 -11.96
C GLU A 167 3.76 9.08 -12.91
N ALA A 168 4.26 7.95 -13.43
CA ALA A 168 3.47 7.07 -14.27
C ALA A 168 2.25 6.50 -13.54
N LEU A 169 2.39 6.13 -12.26
CA LEU A 169 1.26 5.71 -11.43
C LEU A 169 0.21 6.82 -11.29
N VAL A 170 0.64 8.06 -11.02
CA VAL A 170 -0.26 9.22 -10.90
C VAL A 170 -0.99 9.48 -12.23
N GLU A 171 -0.27 9.44 -13.36
CA GLU A 171 -0.87 9.59 -14.70
C GLU A 171 -1.93 8.51 -14.96
N LEU A 172 -1.63 7.25 -14.64
CA LEU A 172 -2.56 6.13 -14.81
C LEU A 172 -3.79 6.28 -13.90
N CYS A 173 -3.61 6.69 -12.65
CA CYS A 173 -4.72 6.96 -11.73
C CYS A 173 -5.65 8.10 -12.20
N GLY A 174 -5.21 8.95 -13.13
CA GLY A 174 -6.06 9.95 -13.79
C GLY A 174 -7.06 9.36 -14.79
N LYS A 175 -6.90 8.09 -15.18
CA LYS A 175 -7.76 7.43 -16.17
C LYS A 175 -8.96 6.75 -15.51
N GLU A 176 -10.15 7.02 -16.02
CA GLU A 176 -11.41 6.48 -15.48
C GLU A 176 -11.41 4.94 -15.41
N TYR A 177 -10.88 4.26 -16.44
CA TYR A 177 -10.76 2.80 -16.43
C TYR A 177 -9.92 2.30 -15.25
N VAL A 178 -8.76 2.92 -15.01
CA VAL A 178 -7.85 2.55 -13.92
C VAL A 178 -8.51 2.84 -12.56
N GLN A 179 -9.20 3.97 -12.44
CA GLN A 179 -9.97 4.29 -11.23
C GLN A 179 -11.03 3.23 -10.96
N ARG A 180 -11.86 2.88 -11.96
CA ARG A 180 -12.88 1.82 -11.83
C ARG A 180 -12.26 0.50 -11.40
N MET A 181 -11.23 0.04 -12.10
CA MET A 181 -10.55 -1.22 -11.79
C MET A 181 -9.95 -1.22 -10.39
N THR A 182 -9.35 -0.09 -9.97
CA THR A 182 -8.78 0.09 -8.64
C THR A 182 -9.86 0.06 -7.57
N PHE A 183 -10.93 0.84 -7.73
CA PHE A 183 -12.01 0.91 -6.75
C PHE A 183 -12.80 -0.39 -6.65
N GLU A 184 -13.12 -1.05 -7.77
CA GLU A 184 -13.75 -2.38 -7.74
C GLU A 184 -12.85 -3.38 -7.04
N SER A 185 -11.55 -3.39 -7.36
CA SER A 185 -10.63 -4.31 -6.72
C SER A 185 -10.48 -4.03 -5.23
N TYR A 186 -10.47 -2.76 -4.85
CA TYR A 186 -10.30 -2.31 -3.48
C TYR A 186 -11.56 -2.50 -2.63
N LEU A 187 -12.76 -2.24 -3.16
CA LEU A 187 -14.02 -2.37 -2.42
C LEU A 187 -14.39 -3.84 -2.22
N TYR A 188 -14.17 -4.68 -3.23
CA TYR A 188 -14.55 -6.10 -3.19
C TYR A 188 -13.39 -7.03 -2.84
N LYS A 189 -12.18 -6.49 -2.69
CA LYS A 189 -10.95 -7.21 -2.27
C LYS A 189 -10.63 -8.41 -3.15
N LYS A 190 -10.97 -8.31 -4.44
CA LYS A 190 -10.72 -9.29 -5.50
C LYS A 190 -10.25 -8.54 -6.73
N LEU A 191 -9.35 -9.12 -7.52
CA LEU A 191 -8.96 -8.48 -8.78
C LEU A 191 -10.19 -8.30 -9.68
N ALA A 192 -10.47 -7.06 -10.05
CA ALA A 192 -11.58 -6.72 -10.92
C ALA A 192 -11.44 -7.46 -12.26
N LYS A 193 -12.58 -7.84 -12.84
CA LYS A 193 -12.60 -8.49 -14.15
C LYS A 193 -12.46 -7.40 -15.22
N GLY A 194 -11.26 -7.29 -15.77
CA GLY A 194 -10.97 -6.33 -16.84
C GLY A 194 -11.60 -6.71 -18.17
N ASN A 195 -11.64 -5.74 -19.08
CA ASN A 195 -11.89 -5.98 -20.49
C ASN A 195 -10.55 -6.22 -21.19
N PRO A 196 -10.34 -7.34 -21.90
CA PRO A 196 -9.06 -7.66 -22.53
C PRO A 196 -8.47 -6.54 -23.40
N LEU A 197 -9.31 -5.79 -24.14
CA LEU A 197 -8.86 -4.68 -24.96
C LEU A 197 -8.43 -3.47 -24.12
N GLU A 198 -9.15 -3.18 -23.05
CA GLU A 198 -8.82 -2.08 -22.12
C GLU A 198 -7.59 -2.43 -21.27
N ASP A 199 -7.38 -3.70 -20.92
CA ASP A 199 -6.20 -4.19 -20.22
C ASP A 199 -4.94 -4.09 -21.08
N VAL A 200 -5.03 -4.47 -22.36
CA VAL A 200 -3.92 -4.28 -23.33
C VAL A 200 -3.63 -2.80 -23.52
N LYS A 201 -4.66 -1.96 -23.64
CA LYS A 201 -4.49 -0.50 -23.72
C LYS A 201 -3.83 0.05 -22.45
N MET A 202 -4.25 -0.37 -21.27
CA MET A 202 -3.65 0.02 -20.00
C MET A 202 -2.18 -0.41 -19.91
N ALA A 203 -1.84 -1.61 -20.39
CA ALA A 203 -0.45 -2.08 -20.43
C ALA A 203 0.42 -1.23 -21.38
N MET A 204 -0.08 -0.93 -22.59
CA MET A 204 0.61 -0.03 -23.53
C MET A 204 0.77 1.37 -22.96
N ASP A 205 -0.28 1.91 -22.36
CA ASP A 205 -0.28 3.21 -21.70
C ASP A 205 0.72 3.27 -20.54
N THR A 206 0.81 2.19 -19.75
CA THR A 206 1.77 2.05 -18.65
C THR A 206 3.20 2.06 -19.20
N MET A 207 3.48 1.28 -20.25
CA MET A 207 4.80 1.28 -20.89
C MET A 207 5.15 2.66 -21.46
N GLY A 208 4.20 3.30 -22.16
CA GLY A 208 4.39 4.64 -22.73
C GLY A 208 4.65 5.70 -21.66
N SER A 209 3.89 5.66 -20.56
CA SER A 209 4.07 6.57 -19.42
C SER A 209 5.42 6.35 -18.73
N LEU A 210 5.79 5.10 -18.44
CA LEU A 210 7.11 4.77 -17.87
C LEU A 210 8.27 5.24 -18.77
N ILE A 211 8.17 5.07 -20.09
CA ILE A 211 9.18 5.55 -21.04
C ILE A 211 9.26 7.08 -21.00
N ARG A 212 8.13 7.79 -21.12
CA ARG A 212 8.08 9.25 -21.06
C ARG A 212 8.64 9.80 -19.76
N CYS A 213 8.19 9.28 -18.62
CA CYS A 213 8.61 9.74 -17.30
C CYS A 213 10.09 9.44 -17.01
N ASN A 214 10.63 8.33 -17.54
CA ASN A 214 12.07 8.06 -17.44
C ASN A 214 12.91 8.99 -18.32
N ILE A 215 12.42 9.35 -19.52
CA ILE A 215 13.10 10.32 -20.40
C ILE A 215 13.07 11.72 -19.77
N VAL A 216 11.90 12.19 -19.36
CA VAL A 216 11.74 13.50 -18.69
C VAL A 216 12.53 13.56 -17.38
N GLY A 217 12.53 12.48 -16.61
CA GLY A 217 13.32 12.37 -15.38
C GLY A 217 14.84 12.50 -15.62
N ARG A 218 15.35 11.93 -16.72
CA ARG A 218 16.76 12.11 -17.14
C ARG A 218 17.04 13.54 -17.56
N GLU A 219 16.18 14.16 -18.38
CA GLU A 219 16.35 15.54 -18.83
C GLU A 219 16.33 16.55 -17.67
N MET A 220 15.47 16.33 -16.66
CA MET A 220 15.43 17.15 -15.44
C MET A 220 16.69 16.98 -14.59
N MET A 221 17.22 15.76 -14.43
CA MET A 221 18.50 15.52 -13.73
C MET A 221 19.67 16.20 -14.45
N ASP A 222 19.75 16.06 -15.78
CA ASP A 222 20.79 16.68 -16.60
C ASP A 222 20.73 18.22 -16.57
N SER A 223 19.51 18.79 -16.47
CA SER A 223 19.30 20.22 -16.30
C SER A 223 19.69 20.71 -14.90
N PHE A 224 19.36 19.94 -13.85
CA PHE A 224 19.76 20.25 -12.47
C PHE A 224 21.29 20.22 -12.30
N ASP A 225 21.97 19.22 -12.84
CA ASP A 225 23.44 19.10 -12.78
C ASP A 225 24.13 20.23 -13.55
N LYS A 226 23.62 20.60 -14.74
CA LYS A 226 24.14 21.78 -15.47
C LYS A 226 23.95 23.08 -14.68
N THR A 227 22.84 23.22 -13.95
CA THR A 227 22.54 24.42 -13.15
C THR A 227 23.40 24.49 -11.88
N MET A 228 23.80 23.36 -11.28
CA MET A 228 24.78 23.34 -10.19
C MET A 228 26.21 23.58 -10.68
N THR A 229 26.57 23.09 -11.87
CA THR A 229 27.92 23.29 -12.44
C THR A 229 28.16 24.74 -12.88
N LEU A 230 27.11 25.49 -13.22
CA LEU A 230 27.17 26.93 -13.55
C LEU A 230 27.12 27.86 -12.32
N ARG A 231 27.05 27.30 -11.10
CA ARG A 231 27.05 28.06 -9.83
C ARG A 231 28.26 27.78 -8.93
N MET A 232 29.28 27.10 -9.44
CA MET A 232 30.64 27.10 -8.88
C MET A 232 31.52 28.04 -9.70
#